data_AF-A0A3E0C728-F1
#
_entry.id   AF-A0A3E0C728-F1
#
_cell.length_a   1.000
_cell.length_b   1.000
_cell.length_c   1.000
_cell.angle_alpha   90.00
_cell.angle_beta   90.00
_cell.angle_gamma   90.00
#
_symmetry.space_group_name_H-M   'P 1'
#
loop_
_entity.id
_entity.type
_entity.pdbx_description
1 polymer ?
#
loop_
_entity_poly.entity_id
_entity_poly.type
_entity_poly.pdbx_seq_one_letter_code
_entity_poly.pdbx_strand_id
1 'polypeptide(L)'
;MNTAYDAGRIALMLNELRLPTIGRLWPDFAERSDKESWQASRLLGALLEHELAERAKRRIERHRAESHLDPTKTLATFDFGVVPMVSKAHVMALATGDSWLEKGATILLFGPPGHET
;
A
#
# COMPACT_ATOMS: atom_id res chain seq x y z
N MET A 1 6.63 18.80 33.93
CA MET A 1 6.81 18.86 32.45
C MET A 1 5.43 18.77 31.83
N ASN A 2 5.08 19.66 30.92
CA ASN A 2 3.69 19.86 30.47
C ASN A 2 3.36 18.91 29.32
N THR A 3 2.79 17.74 29.63
CA THR A 3 2.50 16.64 28.69
C THR A 3 1.72 17.08 27.45
N ALA A 4 0.84 18.08 27.57
CA ALA A 4 0.08 18.63 26.45
C ALA A 4 0.95 19.45 25.48
N TYR A 5 1.96 20.17 26.00
CA TYR A 5 2.93 20.89 25.19
C TYR A 5 3.85 19.92 24.44
N ASP A 6 4.22 18.81 25.08
CA ASP A 6 5.01 17.75 24.45
C ASP A 6 4.24 17.06 23.32
N ALA A 7 2.94 16.77 23.51
CA ALA A 7 2.10 16.18 22.47
C ALA A 7 1.94 17.10 21.24
N GLY A 8 1.74 18.41 21.44
CA GLY A 8 1.66 19.38 20.35
C GLY A 8 2.97 19.48 19.54
N ARG A 9 4.12 19.48 20.24
CA ARG A 9 5.44 19.49 19.59
C ARG A 9 5.69 18.20 18.79
N ILE A 10 5.31 17.04 19.35
CA ILE A 10 5.42 15.75 18.66
C ILE A 10 4.57 15.75 17.38
N ALA A 11 3.33 16.26 17.43
CA ALA A 11 2.47 16.34 16.26
C ALA A 11 3.08 17.18 15.12
N LEU A 12 3.71 18.31 15.46
CA LEU A 12 4.41 19.16 14.48
C LEU A 12 5.61 18.43 13.84
N MET A 13 6.45 17.79 14.67
CA MET A 13 7.63 17.04 14.17
C MET A 13 7.21 15.86 13.28
N LEU A 14 6.16 15.12 13.64
CA LEU A 14 5.66 14.01 12.83
C LEU A 14 5.08 14.48 11.50
N ASN A 15 4.49 15.69 11.46
CA ASN A 15 4.04 16.31 10.23
C ASN A 15 5.23 16.66 9.32
N GLU A 16 6.26 17.35 9.85
CA GLU A 16 7.47 17.68 9.10
C GLU A 16 8.18 16.43 8.53
N LEU A 17 8.26 15.36 9.32
CA LEU A 17 8.84 14.08 8.91
C LEU A 17 7.96 13.29 7.94
N ARG A 18 6.74 13.77 7.65
CA ARG A 18 5.74 13.09 6.82
C ARG A 18 5.45 11.66 7.33
N LEU A 19 5.19 11.56 8.62
CA LEU A 19 4.79 10.35 9.35
C LEU A 19 3.32 10.44 9.81
N PRO A 20 2.36 10.52 8.87
CA PRO A 20 0.95 10.75 9.19
C PRO A 20 0.29 9.59 9.92
N THR A 21 0.78 8.36 9.74
CA THR A 21 0.21 7.17 10.38
C THR A 21 0.63 7.12 11.84
N ILE A 22 1.91 7.36 12.12
CA ILE A 22 2.43 7.54 13.49
C ILE A 22 1.76 8.75 14.13
N GLY A 23 1.63 9.88 13.42
CA GLY A 23 0.94 11.09 13.91
C GLY A 23 -0.46 10.82 14.46
N ARG A 24 -1.17 9.85 13.88
CA ARG A 24 -2.49 9.42 14.32
C ARG A 24 -2.45 8.35 15.42
N LEU A 25 -1.52 7.40 15.35
CA LEU A 25 -1.52 6.19 16.19
C LEU A 25 -0.68 6.31 17.47
N TRP A 26 0.30 7.23 17.52
CA TRP A 26 1.25 7.29 18.63
C TRP A 26 0.62 7.48 20.03
N PRO A 27 -0.49 8.24 20.23
CA PRO A 27 -1.06 8.39 21.57
C PRO A 27 -1.61 7.07 22.11
N ASP A 28 -2.38 6.35 21.29
CA ASP A 28 -2.99 5.06 21.65
C ASP A 28 -1.92 4.00 21.92
N PHE A 29 -0.86 3.98 21.11
CA PHE A 29 0.27 3.06 21.29
C PHE A 29 1.12 3.41 22.51
N ALA A 30 1.29 4.70 22.83
CA ALA A 30 1.98 5.13 24.03
C ALA A 30 1.19 4.73 25.29
N GLU A 31 -0.12 4.99 25.34
CA GLU A 31 -0.98 4.58 26.45
C GLU A 31 -0.95 3.05 26.66
N ARG A 32 -0.99 2.30 25.55
CA ARG A 32 -0.87 0.84 25.60
C ARG A 32 0.50 0.38 26.09
N SER A 33 1.58 1.00 25.61
CA SER A 33 2.95 0.72 26.03
C SER A 33 3.13 0.94 27.53
N ASP A 34 2.55 2.01 28.07
CA ASP A 34 2.60 2.31 29.50
C ASP A 34 1.84 1.27 30.32
N LYS A 35 0.63 0.89 29.89
CA LYS A 35 -0.19 -0.13 30.57
C LYS A 35 0.45 -1.51 30.54
N GLU A 36 1.00 -1.90 29.40
CA GLU A 36 1.60 -3.23 29.18
C GLU A 36 3.10 -3.27 29.49
N SER A 37 3.69 -2.16 29.98
CA SER A 37 5.12 -2.02 30.28
C SER A 37 6.03 -2.46 29.14
N TRP A 38 5.71 -2.02 27.92
CA TRP A 38 6.53 -2.36 26.75
C TRP A 38 7.92 -1.72 26.82
N GLN A 39 8.91 -2.42 26.25
CA GLN A 39 10.19 -1.80 25.95
C GLN A 39 10.01 -0.74 24.86
N ALA A 40 10.75 0.37 24.95
CA ALA A 40 10.70 1.45 23.96
C ALA A 40 10.95 0.95 22.51
N SER A 41 11.83 -0.05 22.35
CA SER A 41 12.09 -0.72 21.07
C SER A 41 10.83 -1.35 20.47
N ARG A 42 9.96 -1.95 21.29
CA ARG A 42 8.70 -2.55 20.86
C ARG A 42 7.68 -1.50 20.43
N LEU A 43 7.55 -0.41 21.19
CA LEU A 43 6.68 0.71 20.83
C LEU A 43 7.09 1.31 19.48
N LEU A 44 8.39 1.63 19.32
CA LEU A 44 8.91 2.19 18.08
C LEU A 44 8.75 1.22 16.90
N GLY A 45 9.06 -0.06 17.10
CA GLY A 45 8.90 -1.10 16.09
C GLY A 45 7.46 -1.17 15.57
N ALA A 46 6.48 -1.24 16.48
CA ALA A 46 5.07 -1.30 16.10
C ALA A 46 4.61 -0.05 15.33
N LEU A 47 5.00 1.15 15.77
CA LEU A 47 4.66 2.39 15.09
C LEU A 47 5.25 2.46 13.67
N LEU A 48 6.51 2.05 13.51
CA LEU A 48 7.19 2.02 12.21
C LEU A 48 6.58 0.98 11.27
N GLU A 49 6.22 -0.20 11.77
CA GLU A 49 5.52 -1.23 10.98
C GLU A 49 4.20 -0.70 10.42
N HIS A 50 3.41 -0.01 11.25
CA HIS A 50 2.16 0.60 10.80
C HIS A 50 2.38 1.69 9.75
N GLU A 51 3.40 2.54 9.91
CA GLU A 51 3.71 3.58 8.93
C GLU A 51 4.15 2.98 7.59
N LEU A 52 4.99 1.95 7.60
CA LEU A 52 5.45 1.26 6.40
C LEU A 52 4.28 0.59 5.66
N ALA A 53 3.43 -0.13 6.38
CA ALA A 53 2.28 -0.82 5.80
C ALA A 53 1.30 0.18 5.14
N GLU A 54 0.96 1.25 5.84
CA GLU A 54 0.03 2.26 5.35
C GLU A 54 0.62 3.06 4.17
N ARG A 55 1.93 3.35 4.18
CA ARG A 55 2.62 3.98 3.05
C ARG A 55 2.63 3.08 1.82
N ALA A 56 2.85 1.77 1.98
CA ALA A 56 2.78 0.81 0.89
C ALA A 56 1.37 0.76 0.28
N LYS A 57 0.34 0.72 1.12
CA LYS A 57 -1.07 0.75 0.71
C LYS A 57 -1.40 2.02 -0.08
N ARG A 58 -1.08 3.20 0.44
CA ARG A 58 -1.33 4.48 -0.25
C ARG A 58 -0.59 4.61 -1.58
N ARG A 59 0.63 4.04 -1.68
CA ARG A 59 1.36 4.02 -2.96
C ARG A 59 0.60 3.22 -4.01
N ILE A 60 0.07 2.04 -3.65
CA ILE A 60 -0.72 1.19 -4.54
C ILE A 60 -2.03 1.90 -4.93
N GLU A 61 -2.74 2.48 -3.95
CA GLU A 61 -4.00 3.20 -4.21
C GLU A 61 -3.79 4.42 -5.11
N ARG A 62 -2.71 5.19 -4.89
CA ARG A 62 -2.36 6.33 -5.73
C ARG A 62 -2.08 5.89 -7.17
N HIS A 63 -1.25 4.87 -7.37
CA HIS A 63 -0.98 4.36 -8.72
C HIS A 63 -2.24 3.80 -9.39
N ARG A 64 -3.14 3.19 -8.61
CA ARG A 64 -4.44 2.76 -9.13
C ARG A 64 -5.29 3.95 -9.57
N ALA A 65 -5.38 5.01 -8.77
CA ALA A 65 -6.13 6.22 -9.12
C ALA A 65 -5.53 6.95 -10.34
N GLU A 66 -4.20 7.08 -10.39
CA GLU A 66 -3.45 7.70 -11.50
C GLU A 66 -3.56 6.89 -12.80
N SER A 67 -3.81 5.58 -12.72
CA SER A 67 -3.95 4.74 -13.91
C SER A 67 -5.21 5.04 -14.74
N HIS A 68 -6.21 5.72 -14.15
CA HIS A 68 -7.53 5.97 -14.75
C HIS A 68 -8.21 4.70 -15.30
N LEU A 69 -7.81 3.51 -14.82
CA LEU A 69 -8.40 2.24 -15.22
C LEU A 69 -9.73 2.03 -14.51
N ASP A 70 -10.71 1.52 -15.24
CA ASP A 70 -11.98 1.09 -14.67
C ASP A 70 -11.73 -0.01 -13.61
N PRO A 71 -12.08 0.21 -12.33
CA PRO A 71 -11.85 -0.75 -11.26
C PRO A 71 -12.62 -2.06 -11.43
N THR A 72 -13.68 -2.08 -12.25
CA THR A 72 -14.47 -3.27 -12.55
C THR A 72 -13.84 -4.13 -13.65
N LYS A 73 -12.93 -3.55 -14.44
CA LYS A 73 -12.24 -4.20 -15.56
C LYS A 73 -11.01 -4.95 -15.05
N THR A 74 -11.26 -6.14 -14.52
CA THR A 74 -10.23 -7.01 -13.93
C THR A 74 -9.95 -8.21 -14.85
N LEU A 75 -8.78 -8.83 -14.70
CA LEU A 75 -8.49 -10.10 -15.39
C LEU A 75 -9.46 -11.24 -14.99
N ALA A 76 -10.11 -11.13 -13.82
CA ALA A 76 -11.11 -12.09 -13.38
C ALA A 76 -12.42 -11.98 -14.17
N THR A 77 -12.79 -10.78 -14.61
CA THR A 77 -14.00 -10.49 -15.41
C THR A 77 -13.73 -10.53 -16.91
N PHE A 78 -12.47 -10.68 -17.34
CA PHE A 78 -12.12 -10.78 -18.75
C PHE A 78 -12.58 -12.12 -19.37
N ASP A 79 -13.35 -12.05 -20.46
CA ASP A 79 -13.74 -13.22 -21.23
C ASP A 79 -12.60 -13.65 -22.16
N PHE A 80 -11.84 -14.68 -21.74
CA PHE A 80 -10.77 -15.25 -22.57
C PHE A 80 -11.30 -16.02 -23.79
N GLY A 81 -12.61 -16.28 -23.89
CA GLY A 81 -13.23 -16.90 -25.06
C GLY A 81 -13.14 -16.04 -26.32
N VAL A 82 -13.05 -14.70 -26.17
CA VAL A 82 -12.92 -13.77 -27.30
C VAL A 82 -11.49 -13.67 -27.84
N VAL A 83 -10.49 -14.20 -27.11
CA VAL A 83 -9.08 -14.22 -27.51
C VAL A 83 -8.48 -15.63 -27.34
N PRO A 84 -8.90 -16.61 -28.16
CA PRO A 84 -8.53 -18.02 -27.98
C PRO A 84 -7.03 -18.30 -28.16
N MET A 85 -6.30 -17.38 -28.78
CA MET A 85 -4.84 -17.44 -28.94
C MET A 85 -4.06 -17.08 -27.66
N VAL A 86 -4.71 -16.55 -26.62
CA VAL A 86 -4.08 -16.17 -25.35
C VAL A 86 -4.50 -17.13 -24.24
N SER A 87 -3.52 -17.80 -23.63
CA SER A 87 -3.76 -18.71 -22.51
C SER A 87 -4.10 -17.94 -21.23
N LYS A 88 -5.31 -18.15 -20.69
CA LYS A 88 -5.72 -17.63 -19.38
C LYS A 88 -4.73 -18.02 -18.28
N ALA A 89 -4.29 -19.28 -18.25
CA ALA A 89 -3.35 -19.76 -17.23
C ALA A 89 -2.02 -19.01 -17.28
N HIS A 90 -1.51 -18.72 -18.50
CA HIS A 90 -0.28 -17.97 -18.68
C HIS A 90 -0.42 -16.51 -18.21
N VAL A 91 -1.53 -15.85 -18.59
CA VAL A 91 -1.82 -14.47 -18.15
C VAL A 91 -1.96 -14.40 -16.63
N MET A 92 -2.65 -15.37 -16.01
CA MET A 92 -2.79 -15.40 -14.55
C MET A 92 -1.45 -15.64 -13.85
N ALA A 93 -0.58 -16.50 -14.40
CA ALA A 93 0.77 -16.70 -13.87
C ALA A 93 1.66 -15.45 -14.00
N LEU A 94 1.48 -14.66 -15.07
CA LEU A 94 2.13 -13.35 -15.18
C LEU A 94 1.56 -12.34 -14.17
N ALA A 95 0.25 -12.39 -13.91
CA ALA A 95 -0.42 -11.50 -12.98
C ALA A 95 -0.04 -11.73 -11.50
N THR A 96 0.47 -12.91 -11.12
CA THR A 96 0.96 -13.13 -9.75
C THR A 96 2.22 -12.33 -9.43
N GLY A 97 2.98 -11.90 -10.45
CA GLY A 97 4.13 -11.03 -10.26
C GLY A 97 5.43 -11.75 -9.91
N ASP A 98 5.37 -13.00 -9.44
CA ASP A 98 6.50 -13.67 -8.77
C ASP A 98 7.76 -13.72 -9.65
N SER A 99 7.65 -14.25 -10.86
CA SER A 99 8.83 -14.60 -11.66
C SER A 99 9.48 -13.44 -12.41
N TRP A 100 8.72 -12.41 -12.77
CA TRP A 100 9.22 -11.30 -13.59
C TRP A 100 9.62 -10.09 -12.75
N LEU A 101 8.98 -9.85 -11.61
CA LEU A 101 9.40 -8.83 -10.66
C LEU A 101 10.78 -9.16 -10.07
N GLU A 102 11.01 -10.42 -9.69
CA GLU A 102 12.32 -10.87 -9.18
C GLU A 102 13.45 -10.69 -10.20
N LYS A 103 13.13 -10.86 -11.49
CA LYS A 103 14.10 -10.74 -12.59
C LYS A 103 14.24 -9.32 -13.14
N GLY A 104 13.46 -8.36 -12.65
CA GLY A 104 13.40 -7.00 -13.20
C GLY A 104 12.94 -6.95 -14.67
N ALA A 105 12.18 -7.95 -15.12
CA ALA A 105 11.66 -8.01 -16.47
C ALA A 105 10.43 -7.10 -16.62
N THR A 106 10.09 -6.70 -17.84
CA THR A 106 8.92 -5.86 -18.13
C THR A 106 7.93 -6.63 -19.00
N ILE A 107 6.64 -6.60 -18.62
CA ILE A 107 5.57 -7.17 -19.44
C ILE A 107 4.95 -6.05 -20.27
N LEU A 108 4.88 -6.26 -21.58
CA LEU A 108 4.23 -5.36 -22.51
C LEU A 108 2.94 -6.00 -23.00
N LEU A 109 1.82 -5.29 -22.85
CA LEU A 109 0.51 -5.70 -23.35
C LEU A 109 0.18 -4.82 -24.56
N PHE A 110 -0.02 -5.45 -25.71
CA PHE A 110 -0.40 -4.77 -26.94
C PHE A 110 -1.77 -5.25 -27.41
N GLY A 111 -2.60 -4.31 -27.84
CA GLY A 111 -3.90 -4.58 -28.42
C GLY A 111 -4.53 -3.28 -28.93
N PRO A 112 -5.50 -3.37 -29.85
CA PRO A 112 -6.29 -2.21 -30.23
C PRO A 112 -6.98 -1.61 -28.98
N PRO A 113 -7.15 -0.28 -28.90
CA PRO A 113 -7.83 0.34 -27.78
C PRO A 113 -9.26 -0.21 -27.67
N GLY A 114 -9.63 -0.71 -26.49
CA GLY A 114 -11.02 -1.07 -26.22
C GLY A 114 -11.84 0.20 -26.05
N HIS A 115 -12.90 0.38 -26.84
CA HIS A 115 -13.88 1.44 -26.60
C HIS A 115 -14.74 1.07 -25.40
N GLU A 116 -14.91 2.03 -24.47
CA GLU A 116 -15.96 1.97 -23.45
C GLU A 116 -17.31 2.16 -24.15
N THR A 117 -18.16 1.15 -24.11
CA THR A 117 -19.59 1.24 -24.43
C THR A 117 -20.36 0.73 -23.23
#